data_AF-A0A519XUS3-F1
#
_entry.id   AF-A0A519XUS3-F1
#
_cell.length_a   1.000
_cell.length_b   1.000
_cell.length_c   1.000
_cell.angle_alpha   90.00
_cell.angle_beta   90.00
_cell.angle_gamma   90.00
#
_symmetry.space_group_name_H-M   'P 1'
#
loop_
_entity.id
_entity.type
_entity.pdbx_description
1 polymer ?
#
loop_
_entity_poly.entity_id
_entity_poly.type
_entity_poly.pdbx_seq_one_letter_code
_entity_poly.pdbx_strand_id
1 'polypeptide(L)'
;SLAEFERELIRERTHAGLASARARGRVGGRQRGLSEQAERTAIIAETLYREQQLGVNEIAQRLHISKVTLYKYLRHRNVVIHAHRSAGTGQTGA
;
A
#
# COMPACT_ATOMS: atom_id res chain seq x y z
N SER A 1 -3.47 -23.56 -36.59
CA SER A 1 -4.43 -22.81 -37.43
C SER A 1 -3.89 -21.39 -37.65
N LEU A 2 -4.44 -20.64 -38.62
CA LEU A 2 -4.00 -19.25 -38.89
C LEU A 2 -4.04 -18.35 -37.65
N ALA A 3 -5.04 -18.52 -36.79
CA ALA A 3 -5.17 -17.77 -35.54
C ALA A 3 -4.02 -18.00 -34.55
N GLU A 4 -3.43 -19.19 -34.53
CA GLU A 4 -2.28 -19.50 -33.68
C GLU A 4 -1.01 -18.79 -34.19
N PHE A 5 -0.85 -18.73 -35.52
CA PHE A 5 0.27 -18.02 -36.15
C PHE A 5 0.21 -16.51 -35.89
N GLU A 6 -0.97 -15.89 -36.03
CA GLU A 6 -1.15 -14.45 -35.73
C GLU A 6 -0.88 -14.13 -34.26
N ARG A 7 -1.31 -14.99 -33.33
CA ARG A 7 -1.05 -14.84 -31.91
C ARG A 7 0.45 -14.87 -31.60
N GLU A 8 1.18 -15.77 -32.24
CA GLU A 8 2.62 -15.90 -32.02
C GLU A 8 3.37 -14.66 -32.54
N LEU A 9 3.00 -14.16 -33.72
CA LEU A 9 3.57 -12.93 -34.27
C LEU A 9 3.36 -11.70 -33.36
N ILE A 10 2.18 -11.58 -32.73
CA ILE A 10 1.88 -10.50 -31.77
C ILE A 10 2.73 -10.63 -30.50
N ARG A 11 2.91 -11.84 -29.99
CA ARG A 11 3.75 -12.11 -28.81
C ARG A 11 5.20 -11.72 -29.08
N GLU A 12 5.76 -12.19 -30.18
CA GLU A 12 7.15 -11.88 -30.58
C GLU A 12 7.36 -10.36 -30.65
N ARG A 13 6.45 -9.64 -31.30
CA ARG A 13 6.52 -8.18 -31.40
C ARG A 13 6.45 -7.49 -30.03
N THR A 14 5.58 -7.97 -29.16
CA THR A 14 5.45 -7.44 -27.79
C THR A 14 6.73 -7.67 -26.98
N HIS A 15 7.31 -8.87 -27.07
CA HIS A 15 8.56 -9.21 -26.40
C HIS A 15 9.73 -8.36 -26.90
N ALA A 16 9.85 -8.17 -28.21
CA ALA A 16 10.86 -7.31 -28.82
C ALA A 16 10.72 -5.85 -28.32
N GLY A 17 9.50 -5.32 -28.26
CA GLY A 17 9.22 -3.99 -27.72
C GLY A 17 9.59 -3.85 -26.24
N LEU A 18 9.23 -4.85 -25.41
CA LEU A 18 9.59 -4.87 -24.00
C LEU A 18 11.11 -4.97 -23.78
N ALA A 19 11.81 -5.79 -24.56
CA ALA A 19 13.26 -5.91 -24.51
C ALA A 19 13.92 -4.57 -24.87
N SER A 20 13.47 -3.93 -25.95
CA SER A 20 13.94 -2.61 -26.37
C SER A 20 13.71 -1.54 -25.29
N ALA A 21 12.54 -1.54 -24.63
CA ALA A 21 12.25 -0.62 -23.54
C ALA A 21 13.15 -0.86 -22.32
N ARG A 22 13.40 -2.12 -21.95
CA ARG A 22 14.32 -2.47 -20.86
C ARG A 22 15.76 -2.07 -21.17
N ALA A 23 16.21 -2.24 -22.41
CA ALA A 23 17.53 -1.80 -22.86
C ALA A 23 17.71 -0.28 -22.74
N ARG A 24 16.63 0.51 -22.90
CA ARG A 24 16.60 1.95 -22.61
C ARG A 24 16.50 2.31 -21.12
N GLY A 25 16.58 1.33 -20.22
CA GLY A 25 16.51 1.53 -18.78
C GLY A 25 15.10 1.60 -18.19
N ARG A 26 14.04 1.33 -18.96
CA ARG A 26 12.67 1.30 -18.40
C ARG A 26 12.48 0.07 -17.51
N VAL A 27 12.18 0.31 -16.24
CA VAL A 27 11.73 -0.74 -15.30
C VAL A 27 10.22 -0.89 -15.39
N GLY A 28 9.76 -2.02 -15.95
CA GLY A 28 8.34 -2.38 -16.00
C GLY A 28 7.80 -2.95 -14.68
N GLY A 29 6.50 -3.20 -14.61
CA GLY A 29 5.83 -3.75 -13.43
C GLY A 29 5.36 -2.69 -12.42
N ARG A 30 4.90 -3.15 -11.25
CA ARG A 30 4.44 -2.24 -10.18
C ARG A 30 5.65 -1.53 -9.58
N GLN A 31 5.59 -0.19 -9.52
CA GLN A 31 6.63 0.61 -8.88
C GLN A 31 6.80 0.20 -7.41
N ARG A 32 8.06 0.21 -6.95
CA ARG A 32 8.41 -0.10 -5.56
C ARG A 32 8.12 1.11 -4.67
N GLY A 33 7.71 0.84 -3.44
CA GLY A 33 7.46 1.87 -2.43
C GLY A 33 6.06 2.49 -2.50
N LEU A 34 5.88 3.52 -1.69
CA LEU A 34 4.69 4.37 -1.68
C LEU A 34 4.85 5.47 -2.72
N SER A 35 3.74 5.89 -3.34
CA SER A 35 3.74 7.16 -4.09
C SER A 35 3.92 8.31 -3.11
N GLU A 36 4.34 9.49 -3.59
CA GLU A 36 4.45 10.68 -2.72
C GLU A 36 3.17 10.99 -1.95
N GLN A 37 2.02 10.82 -2.60
CA GLN A 37 0.72 10.99 -1.94
C GLN A 37 0.51 9.96 -0.84
N ALA A 38 0.85 8.70 -1.09
CA ALA A 38 0.71 7.64 -0.11
C ALA A 38 1.71 7.79 1.05
N GLU A 39 2.90 8.34 0.79
CA GLU A 39 3.87 8.71 1.83
C GLU A 39 3.33 9.81 2.74
N ARG A 40 2.75 10.87 2.17
CA ARG A 40 2.07 11.92 2.95
C ARG A 40 0.96 11.35 3.83
N THR A 41 0.12 10.47 3.28
CA THR A 41 -0.93 9.80 4.06
C THR A 41 -0.34 8.90 5.16
N ALA A 42 0.78 8.23 4.89
CA ALA A 42 1.46 7.39 5.88
C ALA A 42 2.02 8.19 7.06
N ILE A 43 2.56 9.39 6.81
CA ILE A 43 3.02 10.32 7.87
C ILE A 43 1.84 10.71 8.78
N ILE A 44 0.73 11.14 8.19
CA ILE A 44 -0.46 11.54 8.96
C ILE A 44 -1.02 10.35 9.76
N ALA A 45 -1.07 9.17 9.13
CA ALA A 45 -1.50 7.94 9.77
C ALA A 45 -0.62 7.57 10.98
N GLU A 46 0.70 7.72 10.87
CA GLU A 46 1.62 7.53 11.99
C GLU A 46 1.32 8.50 13.14
N THR A 47 1.19 9.79 12.85
CA THR A 47 0.91 10.81 13.87
C THR A 47 -0.38 10.49 14.62
N LEU A 48 -1.48 10.27 13.90
CA LEU A 48 -2.79 9.95 14.50
C LEU A 48 -2.75 8.65 15.32
N TYR A 49 -1.98 7.65 14.88
CA TYR A 49 -1.84 6.40 15.62
C TYR A 49 -1.03 6.57 16.91
N ARG A 50 0.05 7.37 16.88
CA ARG A 50 0.91 7.64 18.05
C ARG A 50 0.21 8.49 19.11
N GLU A 51 -0.65 9.41 18.70
CA GLU A 51 -1.46 10.24 19.60
C GLU A 51 -2.45 9.41 20.43
N GLN A 52 -2.82 8.20 19.97
CA GLN A 52 -3.74 7.28 20.66
C GLN A 52 -5.11 7.87 21.02
N GLN A 53 -5.47 9.02 20.45
CA GLN A 53 -6.76 9.68 20.69
C GLN A 53 -7.90 9.06 19.88
N LEU A 54 -7.57 8.43 18.74
CA LEU A 54 -8.55 7.84 17.82
C LEU A 54 -8.35 6.33 17.72
N GLY A 55 -9.46 5.60 17.61
CA GLY A 55 -9.41 4.18 17.29
C GLY A 55 -8.91 3.94 15.86
N VAL A 56 -8.31 2.77 15.62
CA VAL A 56 -7.80 2.35 14.29
C VAL A 56 -8.86 2.49 13.19
N ASN A 57 -10.12 2.19 13.50
CA ASN A 57 -11.23 2.28 12.55
C ASN A 57 -11.50 3.73 12.15
N GLU A 58 -11.45 4.65 13.11
CA GLU A 58 -11.72 6.06 12.89
C GLU A 58 -10.58 6.71 12.12
N ILE A 59 -9.32 6.37 12.43
CA ILE A 59 -8.15 6.81 11.65
C ILE A 59 -8.28 6.38 10.19
N ALA A 60 -8.62 5.11 9.95
CA ALA A 60 -8.81 4.58 8.60
C ALA A 60 -9.92 5.32 7.84
N GLN A 61 -11.04 5.62 8.50
CA GLN A 61 -12.14 6.39 7.93
C GLN A 61 -11.74 7.83 7.60
N ARG A 62 -11.12 8.56 8.55
CA ARG A 62 -10.68 9.96 8.35
C ARG A 62 -9.68 10.11 7.22
N LEU A 63 -8.81 9.12 7.03
CA LEU A 63 -7.82 9.11 5.95
C LEU A 63 -8.35 8.49 4.65
N HIS A 64 -9.61 8.04 4.62
CA HIS A 64 -10.23 7.36 3.49
C HIS A 64 -9.41 6.15 2.97
N ILE A 65 -8.84 5.37 3.89
CA ILE A 65 -8.05 4.16 3.59
C ILE A 65 -8.62 2.93 4.29
N SER A 66 -8.32 1.75 3.76
CA SER A 66 -8.65 0.50 4.45
C SER A 66 -7.78 0.31 5.71
N LYS A 67 -8.26 -0.44 6.69
CA LYS A 67 -7.44 -0.84 7.86
C LYS A 67 -6.15 -1.56 7.46
N VAL A 68 -6.22 -2.37 6.39
CA VAL A 68 -5.06 -3.08 5.84
C VAL A 68 -4.03 -2.07 5.31
N THR A 69 -4.46 -1.03 4.61
CA THR A 69 -3.60 0.05 4.13
C THR A 69 -2.98 0.82 5.30
N LEU A 70 -3.77 1.14 6.33
CA LEU A 70 -3.29 1.78 7.55
C LEU A 70 -2.16 0.97 8.19
N TYR A 71 -2.37 -0.32 8.45
CA TYR A 71 -1.31 -1.17 9.03
C TYR A 71 -0.11 -1.34 8.10
N LYS A 72 -0.30 -1.37 6.77
CA LYS A 72 0.82 -1.36 5.82
C LYS A 72 1.64 -0.08 5.94
N TYR A 73 1.01 1.08 6.09
CA TYR A 73 1.69 2.36 6.28
C TYR A 73 2.45 2.40 7.60
N LEU A 74 1.82 1.96 8.70
CA LEU A 74 2.47 1.88 10.01
C LEU A 74 3.71 0.96 9.98
N ARG A 75 3.60 -0.22 9.34
CA ARG A 75 4.75 -1.13 9.16
C ARG A 75 5.82 -0.52 8.26
N HIS A 76 5.43 0.14 7.17
CA HIS A 76 6.36 0.79 6.26
C HIS A 76 7.17 1.88 6.98
N ARG A 77 6.55 2.58 7.92
CA ARG A 77 7.17 3.62 8.76
C ARG A 77 7.76 3.10 10.07
N ASN A 78 7.87 1.77 10.23
CA ASN A 78 8.43 1.12 11.41
C ASN A 78 7.77 1.53 12.74
N VAL A 79 6.47 1.83 12.71
CA VAL A 79 5.70 2.13 13.92
C VAL A 79 5.41 0.82 14.67
N VAL A 80 5.66 0.82 15.98
CA VAL A 80 5.37 -0.33 16.84
C VAL A 80 3.84 -0.48 16.95
N ILE A 81 3.32 -1.57 16.38
CA ILE A 81 1.89 -1.90 16.46
C ILE A 81 1.69 -2.79 17.67
N HIS A 82 1.10 -2.25 18.73
CA HIS A 82 0.77 -3.04 19.91
C HIS A 82 -0.37 -4.02 19.59
N ALA A 83 -0.21 -5.28 20.01
CA ALA A 83 -1.32 -6.23 20.01
C ALA A 83 -2.46 -5.67 20.87
N HIS A 84 -3.71 -6.01 20.55
CA HIS A 84 -4.86 -5.48 21.26
C HIS A 84 -4.65 -5.63 22.77
N ARG A 85 -4.69 -4.50 23.49
CA ARG A 85 -4.84 -4.54 24.93
C ARG A 85 -6.31 -4.86 25.14
N SER A 86 -6.63 -6.08 25.57
CA SER A 86 -7.96 -6.40 26.07
C SER A 86 -8.28 -5.34 27.13
N ALA A 87 -9.30 -4.52 26.89
CA ALA A 87 -9.68 -3.49 27.85
C ALA A 87 -10.18 -4.18 29.12
N GLY A 88 -9.32 -4.24 30.13
CA GLY A 88 -9.72 -4.42 31.52
C GLY A 88 -10.46 -3.17 31.98
N THR A 89 -11.65 -3.41 32.49
CA THR A 89 -12.48 -2.62 33.40
C THR A 89 -11.92 -1.28 33.91
N GLY A 90 -12.73 -0.22 33.78
CA GLY A 90 -12.82 0.83 34.81
C GLY A 90 -12.61 2.26 34.35
N GLN A 91 -13.71 3.00 34.15
CA GLN A 91 -13.86 4.28 34.87
C GLN A 91 -15.34 4.58 35.12
N THR A 92 -15.75 4.27 36.34
CA THR A 92 -16.77 4.97 37.12
C THR A 92 -16.46 6.47 37.16
N GLY A 93 -17.46 7.30 36.89
CA GLY A 93 -17.44 8.74 37.13
C GLY A 93 -18.78 9.12 37.75
N ALA A 94 -18.69 9.77 38.92
CA ALA A 94 -19.75 10.22 39.83
C ALA A 94 -21.01 10.82 39.19
#